data_AF-A0A368F6S1-F1
#
_entry.id   AF-A0A368F6S1-F1
#
_cell.length_a   1.000
_cell.length_b   1.000
_cell.length_c   1.000
_cell.angle_alpha   90.00
_cell.angle_beta   90.00
_cell.angle_gamma   90.00
#
_symmetry.space_group_name_H-M   'P 1'
#
loop_
_entity.id
_entity.type
_entity.pdbx_description
1 polymer ?
#
loop_
_entity_poly.entity_id
_entity_poly.type
_entity_poly.pdbx_seq_one_letter_code
_entity_poly.pdbx_strand_id
1 'polypeptide(L)'
;MAPNTTANSKFLTAETDFGLNMLRQGPAGESLVVSPLSVIFVLTMIRAGAKGTTKSQIDKQIAKGASDDSIVDYYSGLSQQVLKASNGVQSRIANGFFLK
;
A
#
# COMPACT_ATOMS: atom_id res chain seq x y z
N MET A 1 -9.74 13.85 13.88
CA MET A 1 -11.02 13.27 13.38
C MET A 1 -10.78 11.80 13.12
N ALA A 2 -11.53 10.89 13.76
CA ALA A 2 -11.36 9.46 13.54
C ALA A 2 -11.86 9.10 12.12
N PRO A 3 -11.10 8.35 11.31
CA PRO A 3 -11.54 7.97 9.98
C PRO A 3 -12.76 7.04 10.07
N ASN A 4 -13.70 7.26 9.16
CA ASN A 4 -14.97 6.53 9.04
C ASN A 4 -14.71 5.02 8.84
N THR A 5 -15.30 4.16 9.67
CA THR A 5 -15.03 2.71 9.79
C THR A 5 -15.18 1.94 8.47
N THR A 6 -16.07 2.39 7.59
CA THR A 6 -16.32 1.81 6.26
C THR A 6 -15.23 2.16 5.23
N ALA A 7 -14.55 3.29 5.38
CA ALA A 7 -13.42 3.63 4.51
C ALA A 7 -12.22 2.72 4.83
N ASN A 8 -11.95 2.51 6.12
CA ASN A 8 -10.88 1.62 6.59
C ASN A 8 -11.09 0.16 6.14
N SER A 9 -12.33 -0.33 6.07
CA SER A 9 -12.60 -1.69 5.60
C SER A 9 -12.29 -1.90 4.11
N LYS A 10 -12.44 -0.86 3.28
CA LYS A 10 -12.07 -0.92 1.85
C LYS A 10 -10.56 -0.98 1.66
N PHE A 11 -9.81 -0.14 2.35
CA PHE A 11 -8.33 -0.18 2.31
C PHE A 11 -7.81 -1.53 2.82
N LEU A 12 -8.28 -1.99 3.99
CA LEU A 12 -7.83 -3.27 4.55
C LEU A 12 -8.08 -4.45 3.59
N THR A 13 -9.25 -4.49 2.95
CA THR A 13 -9.56 -5.51 1.94
C THR A 13 -8.64 -5.39 0.73
N ALA A 14 -8.39 -4.17 0.25
CA ALA A 14 -7.52 -3.91 -0.89
C ALA A 14 -6.07 -4.38 -0.62
N GLU A 15 -5.52 -4.04 0.55
CA GLU A 15 -4.17 -4.42 0.97
C GLU A 15 -4.04 -5.93 1.15
N THR A 16 -5.05 -6.57 1.75
CA THR A 16 -5.08 -8.03 1.95
C THR A 16 -5.14 -8.75 0.61
N ASP A 17 -6.04 -8.33 -0.29
CA ASP A 17 -6.14 -8.90 -1.63
C ASP A 17 -4.83 -8.72 -2.41
N PHE A 18 -4.23 -7.54 -2.33
CA PHE A 18 -2.96 -7.23 -2.97
C PHE A 18 -1.84 -8.15 -2.48
N GLY A 19 -1.70 -8.31 -1.15
CA GLY A 19 -0.71 -9.20 -0.55
C GLY A 19 -0.92 -10.68 -0.89
N LEU A 20 -2.16 -11.16 -0.85
CA LEU A 20 -2.50 -12.53 -1.25
C LEU A 20 -2.21 -12.77 -2.72
N ASN A 21 -2.54 -11.82 -3.59
CA ASN A 21 -2.21 -11.92 -5.01
C ASN A 21 -0.71 -11.88 -5.25
N MET A 22 0.06 -11.09 -4.51
CA MET A 22 1.52 -11.07 -4.59
C MET A 22 2.12 -12.43 -4.19
N LEU A 23 1.63 -13.05 -3.11
CA LEU A 23 2.07 -14.38 -2.68
C LEU A 23 1.76 -15.47 -3.71
N ARG A 24 0.60 -15.40 -4.37
CA ARG A 24 0.21 -16.35 -5.44
C ARG A 24 1.11 -16.30 -6.67
N GLN A 25 1.84 -15.20 -6.88
CA GLN A 25 2.82 -15.09 -7.97
C GLN A 25 4.18 -15.71 -7.61
N GLY A 26 4.37 -16.11 -6.35
CA GLY A 26 5.61 -16.72 -5.87
C GLY A 26 5.79 -18.18 -6.32
N PRO A 27 7.03 -18.67 -6.40
CA PRO A 27 7.31 -20.08 -6.68
C PRO A 27 6.79 -20.99 -5.55
N ALA A 28 6.13 -22.10 -5.91
CA ALA A 28 5.50 -23.00 -4.95
C ALA A 28 6.48 -23.90 -4.17
N GLY A 29 7.75 -23.98 -4.59
CA GLY A 29 8.74 -24.90 -4.04
C GLY A 29 9.89 -24.25 -3.27
N GLU A 30 9.88 -22.93 -3.08
CA GLU A 30 10.98 -22.19 -2.50
C GLU A 30 10.51 -21.31 -1.34
N SER A 31 11.41 -21.04 -0.39
CA SER A 31 11.13 -20.07 0.68
C SER A 31 11.09 -18.66 0.09
N LEU A 32 9.92 -18.02 0.15
CA LEU A 32 9.71 -16.66 -0.32
C LEU A 32 9.26 -15.76 0.84
N VAL A 33 9.89 -14.59 0.98
CA VAL A 33 9.45 -13.51 1.85
C VAL A 33 9.17 -12.28 0.99
N VAL A 34 8.00 -11.67 1.19
CA VAL A 34 7.57 -10.47 0.48
C VAL A 34 7.07 -9.42 1.45
N SER A 35 7.14 -8.15 1.06
CA SER A 35 6.55 -7.04 1.79
C SER A 35 5.51 -6.33 0.90
N PRO A 36 4.25 -6.78 0.90
CA PRO A 36 3.18 -6.15 0.13
C PRO A 36 3.03 -4.66 0.48
N LEU A 37 3.20 -4.32 1.76
CA LEU A 37 3.14 -2.94 2.25
C LEU A 37 4.22 -2.05 1.63
N SER A 38 5.46 -2.53 1.52
CA SER A 38 6.54 -1.77 0.86
C SER A 38 6.19 -1.47 -0.59
N VAL A 39 5.65 -2.45 -1.31
CA VAL A 39 5.24 -2.29 -2.71
C VAL A 39 4.06 -1.33 -2.83
N ILE A 40 3.08 -1.40 -1.94
CA ILE A 40 1.96 -0.44 -1.93
C ILE A 40 2.48 0.99 -1.76
N PHE A 41 3.45 1.23 -0.87
CA PHE A 41 4.07 2.55 -0.73
C PHE A 41 4.85 3.00 -1.97
N VAL A 42 5.43 2.09 -2.76
CA VAL A 42 6.04 2.48 -4.05
C VAL A 42 4.96 2.84 -5.07
N LEU A 43 3.85 2.10 -5.08
CA LEU A 43 2.71 2.38 -5.95
C LEU A 43 2.02 3.70 -5.62
N THR A 44 1.94 4.10 -4.35
CA THR A 44 1.41 5.42 -3.98
C THR A 44 2.30 6.56 -4.46
N MET A 45 3.63 6.37 -4.48
CA MET A 45 4.55 7.33 -5.11
C MET A 45 4.37 7.39 -6.63
N ILE A 46 4.25 6.25 -7.31
CA ILE A 46 4.01 6.20 -8.76
C ILE A 46 2.66 6.83 -9.11
N ARG A 47 1.63 6.56 -8.30
CA ARG A 47 0.28 7.14 -8.41
C ARG A 47 0.33 8.66 -8.41
N ALA A 48 1.15 9.27 -7.54
CA ALA A 48 1.27 10.72 -7.44
C ALA A 48 1.77 11.37 -8.76
N GLY A 49 2.59 10.64 -9.54
CA GLY A 49 3.04 11.07 -10.86
C GLY A 49 2.17 10.58 -12.04
N ALA A 50 1.20 9.69 -11.80
CA ALA A 50 0.38 9.08 -12.85
C ALA A 50 -0.89 9.90 -13.14
N LYS A 51 -1.43 9.74 -14.36
CA LYS A 51 -2.72 10.32 -14.79
C LYS A 51 -3.53 9.30 -15.60
N GLY A 52 -4.84 9.55 -15.73
CA GLY A 52 -5.73 8.78 -16.58
C GLY A 52 -5.81 7.30 -16.17
N THR A 53 -5.71 6.41 -17.16
CA THR A 53 -5.86 4.96 -16.97
C THR A 53 -4.85 4.39 -15.98
N THR A 54 -3.59 4.81 -16.03
CA THR A 54 -2.54 4.30 -15.13
C THR A 54 -2.88 4.61 -13.67
N LYS A 55 -3.29 5.85 -13.37
CA LYS A 55 -3.72 6.24 -12.03
C LYS A 55 -4.92 5.41 -11.56
N SER A 56 -5.94 5.28 -12.41
CA SER A 56 -7.16 4.50 -12.10
C SER A 56 -6.87 3.02 -11.82
N GLN A 57 -5.94 2.42 -12.56
CA GLN A 57 -5.51 1.04 -12.33
C GLN A 57 -4.85 0.89 -10.96
N ILE A 58 -3.96 1.82 -10.58
CA ILE A 58 -3.31 1.79 -9.26
C ILE A 58 -4.35 1.98 -8.15
N ASP A 59 -5.24 2.96 -8.28
CA ASP A 59 -6.29 3.27 -7.30
C ASP A 59 -7.21 2.08 -7.03
N LYS A 60 -7.56 1.35 -8.10
CA LYS A 60 -8.37 0.14 -7.98
C LYS A 60 -7.67 -0.95 -7.17
N GLN A 61 -6.36 -1.11 -7.33
CA GLN A 61 -5.61 -2.16 -6.63
C GLN A 61 -5.38 -1.83 -5.16
N ILE A 62 -5.00 -0.59 -4.84
CA ILE A 62 -4.60 -0.23 -3.47
C ILE A 62 -5.76 0.30 -2.63
N ALA A 63 -6.83 0.81 -3.25
CA ALA A 63 -7.88 1.53 -2.52
C ALA A 63 -9.32 1.22 -2.97
N LYS A 64 -9.51 0.24 -3.87
CA LYS A 64 -10.82 -0.20 -4.39
C LYS A 64 -11.74 0.97 -4.80
N GLY A 65 -11.17 2.03 -5.39
CA GLY A 65 -11.90 3.20 -5.87
C GLY A 65 -12.26 4.24 -4.80
N ALA A 66 -11.50 4.33 -3.70
CA ALA A 66 -11.57 5.47 -2.80
C ALA A 66 -11.18 6.79 -3.50
N SER A 67 -11.57 7.93 -2.95
CA SER A 67 -11.20 9.24 -3.49
C SER A 67 -9.71 9.53 -3.29
N ASP A 68 -9.17 10.42 -4.14
CA ASP A 68 -7.78 10.86 -4.09
C ASP A 68 -7.34 11.29 -2.68
N ASP A 69 -8.09 12.17 -2.04
CA ASP A 69 -7.76 12.71 -0.73
C ASP A 69 -7.74 11.62 0.34
N SER A 70 -8.72 10.70 0.29
CA SER A 70 -8.78 9.56 1.22
C SER A 70 -7.58 8.61 1.06
N ILE A 71 -7.08 8.43 -0.17
CA ILE A 71 -5.90 7.60 -0.43
C ILE A 71 -4.65 8.25 0.18
N VAL A 72 -4.49 9.57 0.00
CA VAL A 72 -3.35 10.32 0.56
C VAL A 72 -3.39 10.32 2.09
N ASP A 73 -4.54 10.62 2.68
CA ASP A 73 -4.73 10.64 4.14
C ASP A 73 -4.46 9.27 4.77
N TYR A 74 -5.00 8.22 4.15
CA TYR A 74 -4.83 6.85 4.65
C TYR A 74 -3.36 6.41 4.63
N TYR A 75 -2.69 6.53 3.48
CA TYR A 75 -1.32 6.02 3.34
C TYR A 75 -0.27 6.89 4.04
N SER A 76 -0.50 8.20 4.18
CA SER A 76 0.37 9.05 5.00
C SER A 76 0.26 8.68 6.47
N GLY A 77 -0.97 8.46 6.98
CA GLY A 77 -1.20 7.98 8.35
C GLY A 77 -0.61 6.60 8.59
N LEU A 78 -0.79 5.67 7.65
CA LEU A 78 -0.24 4.32 7.75
C LEU A 78 1.29 4.32 7.77
N SER A 79 1.94 5.09 6.90
CA SER A 79 3.41 5.22 6.89
C SER A 79 3.94 5.71 8.23
N GLN A 80 3.31 6.73 8.83
CA GLN A 80 3.68 7.22 10.16
C GLN A 80 3.48 6.18 11.26
N GLN A 81 2.41 5.37 11.19
CA GLN A 81 2.14 4.32 12.17
C GLN A 81 3.16 3.19 12.07
N VAL A 82 3.52 2.78 10.86
CA VAL A 82 4.49 1.70 10.62
C VAL A 82 5.88 2.06 11.11
N LEU A 83 6.29 3.33 10.99
CA LEU A 83 7.58 3.79 11.48
C LEU A 83 7.66 3.90 13.01
N LYS A 84 6.52 3.91 13.71
CA LYS A 84 6.50 3.93 15.17
C LYS A 84 6.83 2.53 15.69
N ALA A 85 7.96 2.42 16.40
CA ALA A 85 8.30 1.20 17.11
C ALA A 85 7.20 0.88 18.13
N SER A 86 6.75 -0.37 18.14
CA SER A 86 5.80 -0.88 19.12
C SER A 86 6.22 -2.28 19.55
N ASN A 87 5.95 -2.62 20.81
CA ASN A 87 6.18 -3.97 21.35
C ASN A 87 7.59 -4.53 21.11
N GLY A 88 8.62 -3.67 21.12
CA GLY A 88 10.01 -4.08 20.92
C GLY A 88 10.39 -4.40 19.46
N VAL A 89 9.49 -4.25 18.50
CA VAL A 89 9.76 -4.47 17.08
C VAL A 89 9.98 -3.12 16.37
N GLN A 90 11.07 -3.04 15.60
CA GLN A 90 11.34 -1.91 14.72
C GLN A 90 11.04 -2.28 13.27
N SER A 91 10.10 -1.58 12.65
CA SER A 91 9.81 -1.70 11.23
C SER A 91 10.59 -0.65 10.44
N ARG A 92 11.26 -1.07 9.36
CA ARG A 92 11.97 -0.18 8.44
C ARG A 92 11.52 -0.50 7.03
N ILE A 93 10.95 0.50 6.35
CA ILE A 93 10.54 0.41 4.96
C ILE A 93 11.24 1.53 4.20
N ALA A 94 11.89 1.17 3.10
CA ALA A 94 12.62 2.11 2.26
C ALA A 94 12.23 1.87 0.80
N ASN A 95 11.72 2.92 0.17
CA ASN A 95 11.37 2.93 -1.23
C ASN A 95 12.05 4.13 -1.89
N GLY A 96 12.59 3.94 -3.09
CA GLY A 96 13.28 4.98 -3.85
C GLY A 96 12.80 5.02 -5.30
N PHE A 97 12.65 6.22 -5.84
CA PHE A 97 12.35 6.47 -7.25
C PHE A 97 13.50 7.27 -7.86
N PHE A 98 14.13 6.73 -8.90
CA PHE A 98 15.31 7.30 -9.53
C PHE A 98 15.00 7.65 -10.98
N LEU A 99 15.26 8.89 -11.37
CA LEU A 99 15.16 9.38 -12.75
C LEU A 99 16.57 9.57 -13.32
N LYS A 100 16.71 9.34 -14.62
CA LYS A 100 17.96 9.55 -15.36
C LYS A 100 17.95 10.90 -16.07
#